data_AF-A0A927NVN6-F1
#
_entry.id   AF-A0A927NVN6-F1
#
_cell.length_a   1.000
_cell.length_b   1.000
_cell.length_c   1.000
_cell.angle_alpha   90.00
_cell.angle_beta   90.00
_cell.angle_gamma   90.00
#
_symmetry.space_group_name_H-M   'P 1'
#
loop_
_entity.id
_entity.type
_entity.pdbx_description
1 polymer ?
#
loop_
_entity_poly.entity_id
_entity_poly.type
_entity_poly.pdbx_seq_one_letter_code
_entity_poly.pdbx_strand_id
1 'polypeptide(L)'
;MLGLLEYPLNGEAILAKKRALKKQLLAQEGLVEKKIAILSGSTIGEFKNILEIFLLYRGIKPVFFEGQYGMFFEDAVFSEELRAFAPDIVYFHTSNKNINAFPEPGFSDEEREALLQSEYSRFEKAWQSLSCVIIQNNFEALDYRLMGNMDSIHKNGRNRFIARLNALFGEYQEKHEGFYINDINYLAASFGLDKWHDRTAWYLYKYLCTLPAIPHICDSLSKIIKAIYGKNKKSMAIDLDNTLWGGVIGDDGVSGIALGKESPQGMVYADLQDYIKTLGQMGISLNICSKNEEAAALSGFTHPSSILKKEDFILIKANWEPKSENIASIAKELNIGLDSVVFFDDNPAERQIVRGFIPEVEAPELTEAEDFLRILDRKGYFETIRLMKDDLIRNETYRGNIKRQAQQAAFTDYGEYLRSLAMRCRIEDFGGGNIARVTQLINKTNQFNFTTWRLSEAEVLDLAEDPNRISFSAALEDRFGDNGIVGILSAEIMEDTADISLFLMSCRVFKRDLENVMLQELILRLREKGVKKLIGRYIPTAKNVIIKDFYPKFGFETTEEEGRYVLDIAGYEAKNYAMEIIRK
;
A
#
# COMPACT_ATOMS: atom_id res chain seq x y z
N MET A 1 25.05 4.47 -1.25
CA MET A 1 24.49 5.22 -2.40
C MET A 1 22.96 5.22 -2.38
N LEU A 2 22.33 4.09 -2.07
CA LEU A 2 20.87 3.96 -1.98
C LEU A 2 20.20 4.93 -1.00
N GLY A 3 20.90 5.34 0.08
CA GLY A 3 20.40 6.38 0.99
C GLY A 3 20.12 7.74 0.35
N LEU A 4 20.55 7.99 -0.90
CA LEU A 4 20.11 9.17 -1.66
C LEU A 4 18.65 9.11 -2.11
N LEU A 5 18.05 7.93 -2.14
CA LEU A 5 16.64 7.70 -2.46
C LEU A 5 15.75 7.74 -1.22
N GLU A 6 16.33 8.13 -0.09
CA GLU A 6 15.65 8.26 1.19
C GLU A 6 15.54 9.73 1.58
N TYR A 7 14.47 10.06 2.31
CA TYR A 7 14.30 11.39 2.86
C TYR A 7 15.40 11.71 3.90
N PRO A 8 15.99 12.93 3.90
CA PRO A 8 15.71 14.05 3.00
C PRO A 8 16.33 13.87 1.60
N LEU A 9 15.51 14.07 0.56
CA LEU A 9 15.94 13.93 -0.83
C LEU A 9 16.83 15.10 -1.25
N ASN A 10 17.95 14.78 -1.91
CA ASN A 10 18.78 15.74 -2.61
C ASN A 10 18.66 15.49 -4.13
N GLY A 11 17.81 16.25 -4.79
CA GLY A 11 17.50 16.04 -6.20
C GLY A 11 18.71 16.16 -7.13
N GLU A 12 19.61 17.12 -6.88
CA GLU A 12 20.83 17.30 -7.65
C GLU A 12 21.77 16.10 -7.54
N ALA A 13 21.96 15.58 -6.32
CA ALA A 13 22.82 14.42 -6.08
C ALA A 13 22.26 13.15 -6.75
N ILE A 14 20.93 12.98 -6.74
CA ILE A 14 20.26 11.87 -7.43
C ILE A 14 20.48 11.98 -8.94
N LEU A 15 20.23 13.16 -9.53
CA LEU A 15 20.44 13.42 -10.96
C LEU A 15 21.89 13.14 -11.38
N ALA A 16 22.86 13.56 -10.56
CA ALA A 16 24.28 13.32 -10.82
C ALA A 16 24.66 11.83 -10.78
N LYS A 17 23.99 11.03 -9.93
CA LYS A 17 24.32 9.60 -9.71
C LYS A 17 23.33 8.62 -10.37
N LYS A 18 22.37 9.10 -11.15
CA LYS A 18 21.26 8.30 -11.72
C LYS A 18 21.70 7.02 -12.43
N ARG A 19 22.79 7.08 -13.21
CA ARG A 19 23.33 5.90 -13.93
C ARG A 19 23.87 4.82 -12.97
N ALA A 20 24.58 5.24 -11.93
CA ALA A 20 25.13 4.33 -10.94
C ALA A 20 24.03 3.70 -10.06
N LEU A 21 23.05 4.52 -9.65
CA LEU A 21 21.86 4.07 -8.93
C LEU A 21 21.08 3.02 -9.74
N LYS A 22 20.75 3.32 -10.99
CA LYS A 22 20.04 2.37 -11.87
C LYS A 22 20.79 1.05 -12.03
N LYS A 23 22.11 1.09 -12.29
CA LYS A 23 22.93 -0.12 -12.41
C LYS A 23 22.89 -0.97 -11.13
N GLN A 24 23.00 -0.35 -9.97
CA GLN A 24 22.96 -1.05 -8.69
C GLN A 24 21.58 -1.69 -8.44
N LEU A 25 20.50 -0.99 -8.75
CA LEU A 25 19.13 -1.44 -8.49
C LEU A 25 18.68 -2.56 -9.45
N LEU A 26 19.13 -2.54 -10.71
CA LEU A 26 18.83 -3.60 -11.68
C LEU A 26 19.48 -4.94 -11.34
N ALA A 27 20.50 -4.95 -10.47
CA ALA A 27 21.15 -6.18 -10.01
C ALA A 27 20.37 -6.88 -8.88
N GLN A 28 19.26 -6.30 -8.41
CA GLN A 28 18.42 -6.91 -7.39
C GLN A 28 17.57 -8.05 -7.96
N GLU A 29 17.37 -9.09 -7.16
CA GLU A 29 16.47 -10.19 -7.48
C GLU A 29 15.03 -9.89 -7.02
N GLY A 30 14.05 -10.62 -7.56
CA GLY A 30 12.64 -10.52 -7.11
C GLY A 30 11.92 -9.24 -7.52
N LEU A 31 12.39 -8.54 -8.55
CA LEU A 31 11.69 -7.37 -9.11
C LEU A 31 10.39 -7.80 -9.80
N VAL A 32 9.30 -7.10 -9.50
CA VAL A 32 8.00 -7.33 -10.16
C VAL A 32 7.92 -6.46 -11.41
N GLU A 33 7.80 -7.08 -12.58
CA GLU A 33 7.66 -6.33 -13.83
C GLU A 33 6.27 -5.73 -13.97
N LYS A 34 6.18 -4.45 -14.35
CA LYS A 34 4.92 -3.73 -14.56
C LYS A 34 4.97 -2.76 -15.73
N LYS A 35 3.94 -2.79 -16.57
CA LYS A 35 3.76 -1.90 -17.72
C LYS A 35 3.17 -0.58 -17.26
N ILE A 36 3.89 0.50 -17.47
CA ILE A 36 3.50 1.84 -17.02
C ILE A 36 3.51 2.78 -18.21
N ALA A 37 2.36 3.36 -18.54
CA ALA A 37 2.27 4.41 -19.55
C ALA A 37 2.41 5.78 -18.90
N ILE A 38 3.24 6.65 -19.47
CA ILE A 38 3.37 8.05 -19.06
C ILE A 38 2.76 8.92 -20.15
N LEU A 39 1.59 9.50 -19.90
CA LEU A 39 0.91 10.38 -20.85
C LEU A 39 1.36 11.82 -20.61
N SER A 40 1.96 12.41 -21.66
CA SER A 40 2.85 13.56 -21.53
C SER A 40 2.12 14.88 -21.74
N GLY A 41 1.95 15.68 -20.68
CA GLY A 41 1.64 17.11 -20.80
C GLY A 41 2.88 18.00 -20.95
N SER A 42 4.07 17.46 -20.63
CA SER A 42 5.35 18.15 -20.68
C SER A 42 6.46 17.17 -21.06
N THR A 43 7.71 17.62 -21.21
CA THR A 43 8.84 16.73 -21.54
C THR A 43 9.11 15.75 -20.39
N ILE A 44 9.13 14.44 -20.69
CA ILE A 44 9.22 13.36 -19.67
C ILE A 44 10.57 12.61 -19.64
N GLY A 45 11.53 12.94 -20.51
CA GLY A 45 12.75 12.15 -20.67
C GLY A 45 13.55 11.94 -19.38
N GLU A 46 13.87 13.03 -18.68
CA GLU A 46 14.55 12.96 -17.37
C GLU A 46 13.63 12.37 -16.28
N PHE A 47 12.35 12.74 -16.29
CA PHE A 47 11.35 12.23 -15.35
C PHE A 47 11.27 10.70 -15.38
N LYS A 48 11.11 10.09 -16.56
CA LYS A 48 11.05 8.63 -16.75
C LYS A 48 12.28 7.93 -16.17
N ASN A 49 13.48 8.47 -16.45
CA ASN A 49 14.74 7.88 -15.97
C ASN A 49 14.83 7.89 -14.44
N ILE A 50 14.32 8.93 -13.79
CA ILE A 50 14.34 9.04 -12.32
C ILE A 50 13.20 8.21 -11.71
N LEU A 51 12.01 8.18 -12.32
CA LEU A 51 10.91 7.33 -11.90
C LEU A 51 11.32 5.85 -11.91
N GLU A 52 12.04 5.41 -12.95
CA GLU A 52 12.59 4.05 -13.02
C GLU A 52 13.45 3.72 -11.80
N ILE A 53 14.31 4.63 -11.37
CA ILE A 53 15.18 4.44 -10.21
C ILE A 53 14.36 4.27 -8.93
N PHE A 54 13.36 5.12 -8.71
CA PHE A 54 12.51 4.99 -7.52
C PHE A 54 11.66 3.72 -7.56
N LEU A 55 11.12 3.32 -8.72
CA LEU A 55 10.37 2.07 -8.84
C LEU A 55 11.23 0.84 -8.59
N LEU A 56 12.45 0.81 -9.15
CA LEU A 56 13.39 -0.29 -8.90
C LEU A 56 13.78 -0.36 -7.44
N TYR A 57 14.03 0.79 -6.78
CA TYR A 57 14.29 0.85 -5.34
C TYR A 57 13.13 0.32 -4.49
N ARG A 58 11.90 0.35 -5.02
CA ARG A 58 10.68 -0.18 -4.40
C ARG A 58 10.38 -1.62 -4.87
N GLY A 59 11.29 -2.26 -5.60
CA GLY A 59 11.18 -3.63 -6.08
C GLY A 59 10.23 -3.82 -7.26
N ILE A 60 10.05 -2.80 -8.10
CA ILE A 60 9.21 -2.80 -9.29
C ILE A 60 10.07 -2.49 -10.51
N LYS A 61 10.05 -3.35 -11.52
CA LYS A 61 10.75 -3.15 -12.78
C LYS A 61 9.76 -2.61 -13.82
N PRO A 62 9.80 -1.32 -14.15
CA PRO A 62 8.85 -0.78 -15.10
C PRO A 62 9.23 -1.13 -16.55
N VAL A 63 8.21 -1.41 -17.35
CA VAL A 63 8.26 -1.33 -18.82
C VAL A 63 7.47 -0.09 -19.19
N PHE A 64 8.10 0.90 -19.82
CA PHE A 64 7.44 2.18 -20.08
C PHE A 64 6.83 2.25 -21.48
N PHE A 65 5.63 2.82 -21.55
CA PHE A 65 5.11 3.47 -22.75
C PHE A 65 5.25 4.99 -22.59
N GLU A 66 5.80 5.66 -23.60
CA GLU A 66 6.06 7.10 -23.57
C GLU A 66 5.06 7.81 -24.49
N GLY A 67 4.14 8.57 -23.89
CA GLY A 67 3.20 9.40 -24.62
C GLY A 67 3.88 10.56 -25.33
N GLN A 68 3.30 11.00 -26.43
CA GLN A 68 3.81 12.09 -27.25
C GLN A 68 3.72 13.42 -26.51
N TYR A 69 4.71 14.29 -26.72
CA TYR A 69 4.80 15.56 -26.01
C TYR A 69 3.54 16.42 -26.20
N GLY A 70 2.88 16.76 -25.08
CA GLY A 70 1.70 17.62 -25.07
C GLY A 70 0.42 16.94 -25.55
N MET A 71 0.44 15.63 -25.84
CA MET A 71 -0.67 14.88 -26.44
C MET A 71 -1.31 13.88 -25.47
N PHE A 72 -1.25 14.16 -24.16
CA PHE A 72 -1.80 13.27 -23.14
C PHE A 72 -3.28 12.87 -23.38
N PHE A 73 -4.08 13.78 -23.97
CA PHE A 73 -5.48 13.52 -24.27
C PHE A 73 -5.61 12.60 -25.48
N GLU A 74 -4.91 12.91 -26.58
CA GLU A 74 -4.94 12.13 -27.80
C GLU A 74 -4.40 10.72 -27.58
N ASP A 75 -3.31 10.60 -26.81
CA ASP A 75 -2.74 9.31 -26.45
C ASP A 75 -3.74 8.46 -25.64
N ALA A 76 -4.44 9.05 -24.67
CA ALA A 76 -5.43 8.33 -23.89
C ALA A 76 -6.61 7.84 -24.75
N VAL A 77 -7.17 8.75 -25.56
CA VAL A 77 -8.46 8.51 -26.23
C VAL A 77 -8.30 7.75 -27.54
N PHE A 78 -7.22 7.98 -28.30
CA PHE A 78 -7.11 7.52 -29.69
C PHE A 78 -5.93 6.57 -29.95
N SER A 79 -4.96 6.43 -29.04
CA SER A 79 -3.77 5.63 -29.32
C SER A 79 -4.05 4.12 -29.35
N GLU A 80 -3.95 3.53 -30.53
CA GLU A 80 -3.98 2.07 -30.69
C GLU A 80 -2.72 1.42 -30.11
N GLU A 81 -1.58 2.11 -30.16
CA GLU A 81 -0.32 1.64 -29.56
C GLU A 81 -0.43 1.51 -28.04
N LEU A 82 -1.07 2.48 -27.36
CA LEU A 82 -1.33 2.41 -25.93
C LEU A 82 -2.25 1.23 -25.58
N ARG A 83 -3.31 1.02 -26.37
CA ARG A 83 -4.22 -0.12 -26.20
C ARG A 83 -3.51 -1.46 -26.39
N ALA A 84 -2.68 -1.57 -27.43
CA ALA A 84 -1.87 -2.76 -27.68
C ALA A 84 -0.80 -2.98 -26.60
N PHE A 85 -0.26 -1.90 -26.03
CA PHE A 85 0.66 -1.96 -24.92
C PHE A 85 0.01 -2.58 -23.67
N ALA A 86 -1.29 -2.30 -23.46
CA ALA A 86 -2.09 -2.78 -22.32
C ALA A 86 -1.41 -2.48 -20.97
N PRO A 87 -1.33 -1.18 -20.58
CA PRO A 87 -0.63 -0.77 -19.37
C PRO A 87 -1.32 -1.29 -18.10
N ASP A 88 -0.54 -1.69 -17.09
CA ASP A 88 -1.06 -1.91 -15.74
C ASP A 88 -1.47 -0.58 -15.09
N ILE A 89 -0.70 0.48 -15.34
CA ILE A 89 -0.88 1.83 -14.80
C ILE A 89 -0.69 2.87 -15.91
N VAL A 90 -1.58 3.84 -15.97
CA VAL A 90 -1.40 5.09 -16.74
C VAL A 90 -1.14 6.24 -15.77
N TYR A 91 -0.07 6.98 -16.00
CA TYR A 91 0.27 8.19 -15.25
C TYR A 91 0.16 9.43 -16.16
N PHE A 92 -0.70 10.38 -15.79
CA PHE A 92 -0.84 11.67 -16.48
C PHE A 92 0.16 12.68 -15.91
N HIS A 93 1.21 12.95 -16.69
CA HIS A 93 2.27 13.90 -16.34
C HIS A 93 1.90 15.33 -16.80
N THR A 94 0.95 15.93 -16.11
CA THR A 94 0.43 17.27 -16.39
C THR A 94 0.74 18.27 -15.28
N SER A 95 0.62 19.57 -15.59
CA SER A 95 0.83 20.72 -14.69
C SER A 95 -0.13 21.85 -15.04
N ASN A 96 -0.06 22.99 -14.31
CA ASN A 96 -0.87 24.16 -14.66
C ASN A 96 -0.65 24.69 -16.09
N LYS A 97 0.44 24.29 -16.76
CA LYS A 97 0.72 24.60 -18.17
C LYS A 97 -0.18 23.86 -19.16
N ASN A 98 -0.89 22.83 -18.69
CA ASN A 98 -1.79 22.02 -19.52
C ASN A 98 -3.26 22.46 -19.43
N ILE A 99 -3.58 23.50 -18.63
CA ILE A 99 -4.88 24.15 -18.62
C ILE A 99 -4.96 25.06 -19.87
N ASN A 100 -5.98 24.90 -20.72
CA ASN A 100 -6.03 25.64 -21.99
C ASN A 100 -6.44 27.09 -21.80
N ALA A 101 -7.40 27.33 -20.89
CA ALA A 101 -7.94 28.66 -20.67
C ALA A 101 -8.21 28.95 -19.19
N PHE A 102 -8.11 30.23 -18.85
CA PHE A 102 -8.39 30.77 -17.52
C PHE A 102 -9.51 31.81 -17.62
N PRO A 103 -10.27 32.05 -16.55
CA PRO A 103 -11.31 33.06 -16.55
C PRO A 103 -10.74 34.45 -16.81
N GLU A 104 -11.42 35.23 -17.65
CA GLU A 104 -11.02 36.59 -18.00
C GLU A 104 -11.90 37.65 -17.32
N PRO A 105 -11.41 38.89 -17.18
CA PRO A 105 -12.26 40.01 -16.74
C PRO A 105 -13.49 40.16 -17.64
N GLY A 106 -14.67 40.28 -17.03
CA GLY A 106 -15.94 40.45 -17.75
C GLY A 106 -16.77 39.18 -17.90
N PHE A 107 -16.22 37.99 -17.66
CA PHE A 107 -16.99 36.75 -17.74
C PHE A 107 -18.14 36.74 -16.72
N SER A 108 -19.31 36.24 -17.11
CA SER A 108 -20.45 35.94 -16.24
C SER A 108 -20.14 34.77 -15.29
N ASP A 109 -21.02 34.49 -14.33
CA ASP A 109 -20.85 33.31 -13.46
C ASP A 109 -21.04 32.01 -14.25
N GLU A 110 -21.97 32.01 -15.20
CA GLU A 110 -22.26 30.89 -16.09
C GLU A 110 -21.09 30.61 -17.04
N GLU A 111 -20.49 31.65 -17.64
CA GLU A 111 -19.32 31.49 -18.51
C GLU A 111 -18.12 30.90 -17.75
N ARG A 112 -17.91 31.33 -16.50
CA ARG A 112 -16.86 30.81 -15.63
C ARG A 112 -17.08 29.35 -15.26
N GLU A 113 -18.31 28.97 -14.97
CA GLU A 113 -18.64 27.59 -14.67
C GLU A 113 -18.55 26.70 -15.91
N ALA A 114 -19.04 27.17 -17.05
CA ALA A 114 -18.90 26.47 -18.32
C ALA A 114 -17.42 26.24 -18.69
N LEU A 115 -16.56 27.23 -18.48
CA LEU A 115 -15.12 27.08 -18.67
C LEU A 115 -14.52 26.02 -17.75
N LEU A 116 -14.85 26.07 -16.45
CA LEU A 116 -14.37 25.08 -15.48
C LEU A 116 -14.78 23.66 -15.86
N GLN A 117 -16.07 23.48 -16.20
CA GLN A 117 -16.61 22.19 -16.59
C GLN A 117 -16.01 21.72 -17.93
N SER A 118 -15.73 22.63 -18.86
CA SER A 118 -15.07 22.30 -20.13
C SER A 118 -13.64 21.78 -19.91
N GLU A 119 -12.85 22.45 -19.08
CA GLU A 119 -11.51 22.00 -18.71
C GLU A 119 -11.57 20.63 -18.01
N TYR A 120 -12.43 20.48 -16.99
CA TYR A 120 -12.61 19.22 -16.28
C TYR A 120 -13.05 18.07 -17.21
N SER A 121 -14.07 18.30 -18.05
CA SER A 121 -14.63 17.29 -18.96
C SER A 121 -13.59 16.75 -19.94
N ARG A 122 -12.58 17.54 -20.31
CA ARG A 122 -11.49 17.07 -21.17
C ARG A 122 -10.68 15.98 -20.47
N PHE A 123 -10.33 16.18 -19.20
CA PHE A 123 -9.62 15.16 -18.42
C PHE A 123 -10.51 13.97 -18.12
N GLU A 124 -11.77 14.20 -17.73
CA GLU A 124 -12.73 13.13 -17.46
C GLU A 124 -12.90 12.18 -18.65
N LYS A 125 -13.01 12.71 -19.87
CA LYS A 125 -13.06 11.90 -21.10
C LYS A 125 -11.80 11.08 -21.33
N ALA A 126 -10.62 11.64 -21.04
CA ALA A 126 -9.36 10.90 -21.13
C ALA A 126 -9.33 9.75 -20.11
N TRP A 127 -9.77 10.00 -18.88
CA TRP A 127 -9.82 8.95 -17.85
C TRP A 127 -10.81 7.84 -18.21
N GLN A 128 -12.02 8.19 -18.67
CA GLN A 128 -13.05 7.23 -19.06
C GLN A 128 -12.67 6.37 -20.29
N SER A 129 -11.69 6.81 -21.09
CA SER A 129 -11.21 6.05 -22.24
C SER A 129 -10.23 4.93 -21.89
N LEU A 130 -9.80 4.86 -20.62
CA LEU A 130 -8.82 3.91 -20.12
C LEU A 130 -9.49 2.93 -19.15
N SER A 131 -9.07 1.66 -19.19
CA SER A 131 -9.60 0.58 -18.35
C SER A 131 -8.64 0.11 -17.26
N CYS A 132 -7.47 0.74 -17.11
CA CYS A 132 -6.45 0.37 -16.13
C CYS A 132 -6.42 1.34 -14.94
N VAL A 133 -5.52 1.11 -13.99
CA VAL A 133 -5.28 2.06 -12.90
C VAL A 133 -4.75 3.38 -13.47
N ILE A 134 -5.27 4.50 -12.97
CA ILE A 134 -4.89 5.85 -13.39
C ILE A 134 -4.28 6.59 -12.20
N ILE A 135 -3.13 7.21 -12.43
CA ILE A 135 -2.54 8.18 -11.51
C ILE A 135 -2.48 9.54 -12.22
N GLN A 136 -3.16 10.53 -11.68
CA GLN A 136 -3.28 11.86 -12.27
C GLN A 136 -2.57 12.89 -11.38
N ASN A 137 -1.68 13.70 -11.96
CA ASN A 137 -1.24 14.90 -11.25
C ASN A 137 -2.44 15.84 -11.05
N ASN A 138 -2.59 16.41 -9.86
CA ASN A 138 -3.35 17.66 -9.73
C ASN A 138 -2.52 18.85 -10.28
N PHE A 139 -2.93 20.08 -10.04
CA PHE A 139 -2.24 21.27 -10.55
C PHE A 139 -1.65 22.10 -9.42
N GLU A 140 -0.38 22.44 -9.55
CA GLU A 140 0.28 23.41 -8.68
C GLU A 140 -0.12 24.86 -9.00
N ALA A 141 -0.02 25.73 -8.00
CA ALA A 141 -0.26 27.17 -8.16
C ALA A 141 0.64 27.81 -9.23
N LEU A 142 0.18 28.94 -9.78
CA LEU A 142 0.96 29.75 -10.72
C LEU A 142 2.09 30.48 -10.00
N ASP A 143 3.22 30.70 -10.69
CA ASP A 143 4.36 31.51 -10.23
C ASP A 143 4.07 33.03 -10.23
N TYR A 144 2.83 33.43 -10.50
CA TYR A 144 2.38 34.81 -10.49
C TYR A 144 0.92 34.92 -10.06
N ARG A 145 0.52 36.13 -9.66
CA ARG A 145 -0.85 36.46 -9.26
C ARG A 145 -1.28 37.75 -9.94
N LEU A 146 -2.37 37.72 -10.69
CA LEU A 146 -2.88 38.91 -11.41
C LEU A 146 -3.54 39.89 -10.43
N MET A 147 -4.18 39.36 -9.39
CA MET A 147 -4.92 40.15 -8.40
C MET A 147 -4.27 40.13 -6.99
N GLY A 148 -3.00 39.72 -6.89
CA GLY A 148 -2.33 39.53 -5.60
C GLY A 148 -3.07 38.54 -4.71
N ASN A 149 -3.33 38.90 -3.45
CA ASN A 149 -4.06 38.04 -2.49
C ASN A 149 -5.49 37.74 -2.92
N MET A 150 -6.10 38.60 -3.73
CA MET A 150 -7.48 38.43 -4.18
C MET A 150 -7.62 37.29 -5.22
N ASP A 151 -6.52 36.83 -5.81
CA ASP A 151 -6.47 35.77 -6.83
C ASP A 151 -6.92 34.39 -6.31
N SER A 152 -6.88 34.16 -4.99
CA SER A 152 -7.34 32.91 -4.37
C SER A 152 -8.84 32.90 -4.05
N ILE A 153 -9.51 34.07 -4.04
CA ILE A 153 -10.91 34.20 -3.58
C ILE A 153 -11.81 34.73 -4.69
N HIS A 154 -11.32 35.63 -5.53
CA HIS A 154 -12.12 36.25 -6.57
C HIS A 154 -12.44 35.29 -7.70
N LYS A 155 -13.63 35.42 -8.29
CA LYS A 155 -14.15 34.50 -9.30
C LYS A 155 -13.32 34.44 -10.59
N ASN A 156 -12.57 35.50 -10.91
CA ASN A 156 -11.59 35.56 -12.02
C ASN A 156 -10.16 35.22 -11.60
N GLY A 157 -9.94 34.89 -10.32
CA GLY A 157 -8.63 34.51 -9.83
C GLY A 157 -8.18 33.19 -10.44
N ARG A 158 -6.98 33.16 -11.04
CA ARG A 158 -6.47 31.97 -11.73
C ARG A 158 -6.10 30.87 -10.74
N ASN A 159 -5.55 31.24 -9.59
CA ASN A 159 -5.25 30.27 -8.53
C ASN A 159 -6.52 29.74 -7.86
N ARG A 160 -7.58 30.55 -7.73
CA ARG A 160 -8.91 30.03 -7.35
C ARG A 160 -9.43 29.02 -8.37
N PHE A 161 -9.30 29.31 -9.66
CA PHE A 161 -9.71 28.39 -10.73
C PHE A 161 -8.98 27.05 -10.64
N ILE A 162 -7.65 27.07 -10.46
CA ILE A 162 -6.84 25.86 -10.22
C ILE A 162 -7.32 25.11 -8.98
N ALA A 163 -7.57 25.80 -7.87
CA ALA A 163 -8.07 25.16 -6.65
C ALA A 163 -9.42 24.46 -6.87
N ARG A 164 -10.31 25.05 -7.68
CA ARG A 164 -11.59 24.43 -8.06
C ARG A 164 -11.40 23.20 -8.96
N LEU A 165 -10.49 23.26 -9.94
CA LEU A 165 -10.16 22.08 -10.76
C LEU A 165 -9.60 20.94 -9.92
N ASN A 166 -8.66 21.24 -9.00
CA ASN A 166 -8.11 20.25 -8.08
C ASN A 166 -9.18 19.62 -7.19
N ALA A 167 -10.16 20.39 -6.74
CA ALA A 167 -11.30 19.87 -5.99
C ALA A 167 -12.13 18.88 -6.81
N LEU A 168 -12.46 19.21 -8.07
CA LEU A 168 -13.18 18.30 -8.98
C LEU A 168 -12.40 17.01 -9.25
N PHE A 169 -11.07 17.09 -9.36
CA PHE A 169 -10.20 15.90 -9.52
C PHE A 169 -10.25 15.01 -8.28
N GLY A 170 -10.29 15.60 -7.08
CA GLY A 170 -10.48 14.88 -5.84
C GLY A 170 -11.86 14.21 -5.75
N GLU A 171 -12.93 14.93 -6.11
CA GLU A 171 -14.29 14.38 -6.18
C GLU A 171 -14.41 13.22 -7.17
N TYR A 172 -13.64 13.24 -8.27
CA TYR A 172 -13.58 12.13 -9.21
C TYR A 172 -12.94 10.89 -8.56
N GLN A 173 -11.80 11.05 -7.88
CA GLN A 173 -11.15 9.96 -7.13
C GLN A 173 -12.08 9.32 -6.10
N GLU A 174 -12.86 10.11 -5.35
CA GLU A 174 -13.79 9.58 -4.35
C GLU A 174 -14.85 8.64 -4.95
N LYS A 175 -15.20 8.85 -6.23
CA LYS A 175 -16.27 8.12 -6.93
C LYS A 175 -15.75 6.98 -7.81
N HIS A 176 -14.45 6.91 -8.10
CA HIS A 176 -13.87 5.96 -9.05
C HIS A 176 -12.75 5.15 -8.41
N GLU A 177 -12.94 3.84 -8.36
CA GLU A 177 -11.89 2.89 -7.95
C GLU A 177 -10.77 2.87 -9.01
N GLY A 178 -9.55 2.54 -8.60
CA GLY A 178 -8.39 2.55 -9.49
C GLY A 178 -7.93 3.92 -9.99
N PHE A 179 -8.47 5.04 -9.49
CA PHE A 179 -8.01 6.40 -9.82
C PHE A 179 -7.32 7.04 -8.61
N TYR A 180 -6.14 7.64 -8.80
CA TYR A 180 -5.34 8.23 -7.72
C TYR A 180 -4.75 9.57 -8.13
N ILE A 181 -4.72 10.53 -7.20
CA ILE A 181 -4.07 11.82 -7.37
C ILE A 181 -2.64 11.76 -6.84
N ASN A 182 -1.70 12.18 -7.68
CA ASN A 182 -0.36 12.58 -7.23
C ASN A 182 -0.37 14.10 -6.98
N ASP A 183 -0.32 14.50 -5.71
CA ASP A 183 -0.50 15.89 -5.29
C ASP A 183 0.75 16.75 -5.54
N ILE A 184 0.95 17.16 -6.79
CA ILE A 184 2.06 18.05 -7.15
C ILE A 184 1.85 19.47 -6.60
N ASN A 185 0.62 19.86 -6.26
CA ASN A 185 0.36 21.14 -5.60
C ASN A 185 1.03 21.20 -4.22
N TYR A 186 0.88 20.16 -3.41
CA TYR A 186 1.60 20.02 -2.15
C TYR A 186 3.11 19.92 -2.35
N LEU A 187 3.57 19.15 -3.34
CA LEU A 187 5.01 19.01 -3.61
C LEU A 187 5.64 20.34 -4.01
N ALA A 188 4.99 21.13 -4.87
CA ALA A 188 5.45 22.46 -5.26
C ALA A 188 5.50 23.41 -4.07
N ALA A 189 4.46 23.42 -3.21
CA ALA A 189 4.44 24.22 -2.00
C ALA A 189 5.57 23.82 -1.02
N SER A 190 5.77 22.52 -0.82
CA SER A 190 6.79 21.98 0.08
C SER A 190 8.22 22.17 -0.44
N PHE A 191 8.43 22.14 -1.75
CA PHE A 191 9.72 22.40 -2.38
C PHE A 191 10.04 23.91 -2.40
N GLY A 192 8.98 24.72 -2.45
CA GLY A 192 9.02 26.17 -2.62
C GLY A 192 8.65 26.53 -4.04
N LEU A 193 7.53 27.25 -4.20
CA LEU A 193 6.92 27.54 -5.50
C LEU A 193 7.87 28.30 -6.44
N ASP A 194 8.65 29.25 -5.90
CA ASP A 194 9.63 30.02 -6.67
C ASP A 194 10.79 29.16 -7.20
N LYS A 195 11.16 28.11 -6.47
CA LYS A 195 12.20 27.16 -6.91
C LYS A 195 11.64 26.10 -7.85
N TRP A 196 10.38 25.72 -7.65
CA TRP A 196 9.69 24.74 -8.47
C TRP A 196 9.57 25.20 -9.93
N HIS A 197 9.14 26.45 -10.13
CA HIS A 197 8.94 27.03 -11.45
C HIS A 197 10.25 27.55 -12.04
N ASP A 198 10.82 26.80 -12.97
CA ASP A 198 11.96 27.24 -13.78
C ASP A 198 11.50 27.60 -15.20
N ARG A 199 11.38 28.91 -15.45
CA ARG A 199 10.99 29.44 -16.77
C ARG A 199 11.96 29.05 -17.87
N THR A 200 13.25 28.92 -17.56
CA THR A 200 14.26 28.49 -18.53
C THR A 200 14.05 27.03 -18.89
N ALA A 201 13.86 26.16 -17.88
CA ALA A 201 13.55 24.76 -18.09
C ALA A 201 12.26 24.58 -18.92
N TRP A 202 11.23 25.38 -18.64
CA TRP A 202 9.99 25.35 -19.43
C TRP A 202 10.19 25.89 -20.85
N TYR A 203 10.76 27.07 -21.05
CA TYR A 203 10.83 27.68 -22.37
C TYR A 203 11.77 26.95 -23.33
N LEU A 204 12.90 26.45 -22.83
CA LEU A 204 13.89 25.75 -23.65
C LEU A 204 13.58 24.26 -23.81
N TYR A 205 13.10 23.59 -22.76
CA TYR A 205 13.03 22.13 -22.72
C TYR A 205 11.63 21.59 -22.39
N LYS A 206 10.68 22.46 -22.04
CA LYS A 206 9.29 22.10 -21.69
C LYS A 206 9.18 21.14 -20.51
N TYR A 207 10.10 21.21 -19.54
CA TYR A 207 9.93 20.51 -18.25
C TYR A 207 8.93 21.26 -17.37
N LEU A 208 7.99 20.53 -16.74
CA LEU A 208 6.96 21.15 -15.89
C LEU A 208 7.50 21.79 -14.61
N CYS A 209 8.69 21.39 -14.16
CA CYS A 209 9.36 21.94 -12.98
C CYS A 209 10.87 21.98 -13.21
N THR A 210 11.60 22.61 -12.28
CA THR A 210 13.06 22.54 -12.26
C THR A 210 13.55 21.09 -12.15
N LEU A 211 14.68 20.77 -12.78
CA LEU A 211 15.22 19.40 -12.77
C LEU A 211 15.42 18.84 -11.35
N PRO A 212 15.95 19.58 -10.36
CA PRO A 212 16.08 19.08 -8.99
C PRO A 212 14.76 18.74 -8.29
N ALA A 213 13.61 19.20 -8.79
CA ALA A 213 12.29 18.85 -8.25
C ALA A 213 11.76 17.51 -8.80
N ILE A 214 12.26 17.04 -9.95
CA ILE A 214 11.84 15.77 -10.57
C ILE A 214 11.91 14.58 -9.61
N PRO A 215 13.01 14.37 -8.84
CA PRO A 215 13.09 13.29 -7.86
C PRO A 215 12.00 13.31 -6.80
N HIS A 216 11.49 14.49 -6.41
CA HIS A 216 10.40 14.59 -5.42
C HIS A 216 9.07 14.10 -5.98
N ILE A 217 8.78 14.41 -7.25
CA ILE A 217 7.60 13.89 -7.96
C ILE A 217 7.71 12.38 -8.13
N CYS A 218 8.89 11.89 -8.52
CA CYS A 218 9.14 10.47 -8.75
C CYS A 218 9.03 9.65 -7.45
N ASP A 219 9.57 10.13 -6.34
CA ASP A 219 9.43 9.47 -5.04
C ASP A 219 7.95 9.41 -4.61
N SER A 220 7.23 10.53 -4.70
CA SER A 220 5.79 10.61 -4.41
C SER A 220 4.98 9.60 -5.24
N LEU A 221 5.16 9.63 -6.57
CA LEU A 221 4.49 8.71 -7.48
C LEU A 221 4.86 7.24 -7.18
N SER A 222 6.13 6.95 -6.90
CA SER A 222 6.59 5.59 -6.60
C SER A 222 5.96 5.03 -5.32
N LYS A 223 5.59 5.88 -4.36
CA LYS A 223 4.92 5.46 -3.13
C LYS A 223 3.48 5.02 -3.42
N ILE A 224 2.75 5.78 -4.26
CA ILE A 224 1.41 5.40 -4.74
C ILE A 224 1.48 4.04 -5.45
N ILE A 225 2.41 3.89 -6.40
CA ILE A 225 2.59 2.64 -7.16
C ILE A 225 2.97 1.46 -6.26
N LYS A 226 3.89 1.66 -5.31
CA LYS A 226 4.25 0.67 -4.29
C LYS A 226 3.01 0.23 -3.48
N ALA A 227 2.16 1.18 -3.09
CA ALA A 227 0.97 0.93 -2.30
C ALA A 227 -0.08 0.12 -3.07
N ILE A 228 -0.32 0.44 -4.35
CA ILE A 228 -1.20 -0.33 -5.25
C ILE A 228 -0.81 -1.82 -5.28
N TYR A 229 0.49 -2.10 -5.39
CA TYR A 229 1.00 -3.47 -5.39
C TYR A 229 1.29 -4.06 -4.00
N GLY A 230 0.71 -3.48 -2.94
CA GLY A 230 0.69 -4.08 -1.60
C GLY A 230 2.04 -4.12 -0.89
N LYS A 231 3.02 -3.33 -1.33
CA LYS A 231 4.38 -3.27 -0.77
C LYS A 231 4.52 -2.25 0.37
N ASN A 232 3.42 -1.79 0.96
CA ASN A 232 3.44 -0.95 2.16
C ASN A 232 3.78 -1.71 3.43
N LYS A 233 4.32 -0.99 4.41
CA LYS A 233 4.47 -1.46 5.77
C LYS A 233 3.10 -1.50 6.45
N LYS A 234 2.97 -2.33 7.48
CA LYS A 234 1.69 -2.62 8.16
C LYS A 234 1.74 -2.30 9.64
N SER A 235 2.93 -2.35 10.24
CA SER A 235 3.13 -2.25 11.68
C SER A 235 4.29 -1.33 12.05
N MET A 236 4.18 -0.71 13.23
CA MET A 236 5.28 -0.04 13.90
C MET A 236 5.67 -0.80 15.18
N ALA A 237 6.97 -0.89 15.44
CA ALA A 237 7.55 -1.25 16.73
C ALA A 237 8.29 -0.01 17.24
N ILE A 238 7.82 0.56 18.34
CA ILE A 238 8.16 1.93 18.76
C ILE A 238 8.86 1.86 20.11
N ASP A 239 9.99 2.54 20.22
CA ASP A 239 10.66 2.78 21.50
C ASP A 239 9.92 3.83 22.33
N LEU A 240 10.23 3.95 23.63
CA LEU A 240 9.57 4.89 24.52
C LEU A 240 10.43 6.10 24.85
N ASP A 241 11.53 5.88 25.57
CA ASP A 241 12.38 6.95 26.10
C ASP A 241 13.07 7.68 24.95
N ASN A 242 13.08 9.02 25.00
CA ASN A 242 13.54 9.91 23.91
C ASN A 242 12.92 9.67 22.53
N THR A 243 11.84 8.88 22.46
CA THR A 243 11.13 8.54 21.22
C THR A 243 9.68 9.00 21.28
N LEU A 244 8.91 8.62 22.32
CA LEU A 244 7.53 9.07 22.54
C LEU A 244 7.41 10.16 23.61
N TRP A 245 8.47 10.42 24.35
CA TRP A 245 8.64 11.51 25.30
C TRP A 245 10.13 11.80 25.47
N GLY A 246 10.49 12.98 25.95
CA GLY A 246 11.88 13.30 26.28
C GLY A 246 12.23 12.83 27.68
N GLY A 247 13.43 12.27 27.86
CA GLY A 247 13.88 11.73 29.15
C GLY A 247 13.66 10.22 29.26
N VAL A 248 14.10 9.66 30.40
CA VAL A 248 14.11 8.23 30.69
C VAL A 248 13.13 7.95 31.81
N ILE A 249 12.03 7.26 31.53
CA ILE A 249 10.93 7.06 32.50
C ILE A 249 11.37 6.36 33.79
N GLY A 250 12.35 5.46 33.70
CA GLY A 250 12.90 4.75 34.86
C GLY A 250 13.69 5.64 35.82
N ASP A 251 14.29 6.72 35.31
CA ASP A 251 15.16 7.62 36.08
C ASP A 251 14.41 8.90 36.49
N ASP A 252 13.66 9.49 35.54
CA ASP A 252 13.00 10.78 35.70
C ASP A 252 11.60 10.65 36.34
N GLY A 253 10.98 9.47 36.20
CA GLY A 253 9.60 9.22 36.59
C GLY A 253 8.58 10.01 35.75
N VAL A 254 7.29 9.76 36.00
CA VAL A 254 6.20 10.32 35.18
C VAL A 254 6.22 11.85 35.15
N SER A 255 6.54 12.53 36.25
CA SER A 255 6.59 14.00 36.30
C SER A 255 7.84 14.62 35.67
N GLY A 256 8.89 13.82 35.42
CA GLY A 256 10.17 14.31 34.91
C GLY A 256 10.30 14.19 33.39
N ILE A 257 9.52 13.32 32.74
CA ILE A 257 9.54 13.20 31.28
C ILE A 257 8.95 14.45 30.60
N ALA A 258 9.56 14.85 29.49
CA ALA A 258 9.12 15.98 28.68
C ALA A 258 8.02 15.53 27.71
N LEU A 259 6.77 15.87 28.03
CA LEU A 259 5.61 15.59 27.20
C LEU A 259 4.50 16.61 27.43
N GLY A 260 3.97 17.20 26.34
CA GLY A 260 2.86 18.15 26.40
C GLY A 260 3.26 19.57 26.02
N LYS A 261 2.32 20.52 26.17
CA LYS A 261 2.45 21.87 25.62
C LYS A 261 3.23 22.85 26.51
N GLU A 262 3.69 22.40 27.66
CA GLU A 262 4.33 23.23 28.68
C GLU A 262 5.82 23.52 28.38
N SER A 263 6.44 22.78 27.46
CA SER A 263 7.83 23.01 27.04
C SER A 263 8.03 22.78 25.54
N PRO A 264 9.03 23.45 24.91
CA PRO A 264 9.37 23.21 23.51
C PRO A 264 9.63 21.74 23.19
N GLN A 265 10.42 21.07 24.04
CA GLN A 265 10.73 19.65 23.88
C GLN A 265 9.49 18.77 24.05
N GLY A 266 8.61 19.06 25.01
CA GLY A 266 7.37 18.31 25.22
C GLY A 266 6.38 18.43 24.05
N MET A 267 6.37 19.58 23.35
CA MET A 267 5.51 19.81 22.19
C MET A 267 5.88 18.90 21.01
N VAL A 268 7.19 18.71 20.77
CA VAL A 268 7.70 17.82 19.72
C VAL A 268 7.14 16.40 19.88
N TYR A 269 7.23 15.86 21.10
CA TYR A 269 6.72 14.51 21.39
C TYR A 269 5.19 14.45 21.38
N ALA A 270 4.50 15.51 21.80
CA ALA A 270 3.04 15.57 21.72
C ALA A 270 2.55 15.51 20.26
N ASP A 271 3.15 16.29 19.37
CA ASP A 271 2.82 16.27 17.94
C ASP A 271 3.11 14.91 17.30
N LEU A 272 4.23 14.28 17.68
CA LEU A 272 4.57 12.93 17.23
C LEU A 272 3.57 11.88 17.74
N GLN A 273 3.16 11.94 19.01
CA GLN A 273 2.16 11.04 19.57
C GLN A 273 0.81 11.19 18.87
N ASP A 274 0.38 12.41 18.57
CA ASP A 274 -0.86 12.68 17.84
C ASP A 274 -0.81 12.05 16.44
N TYR A 275 0.28 12.28 15.71
CA TYR A 275 0.50 11.70 14.39
C TYR A 275 0.47 10.16 14.42
N ILE A 276 1.20 9.54 15.35
CA ILE A 276 1.23 8.08 15.52
C ILE A 276 -0.16 7.54 15.90
N LYS A 277 -0.90 8.26 16.75
CA LYS A 277 -2.27 7.88 17.12
C LYS A 277 -3.20 7.88 15.91
N THR A 278 -3.11 8.88 15.05
CA THR A 278 -3.86 8.92 13.79
C THR A 278 -3.49 7.77 12.86
N LEU A 279 -2.20 7.41 12.74
CA LEU A 279 -1.79 6.19 12.02
C LEU A 279 -2.45 4.93 12.60
N GLY A 280 -2.51 4.82 13.93
CA GLY A 280 -3.21 3.75 14.63
C GLY A 280 -4.71 3.67 14.28
N GLN A 281 -5.38 4.82 14.21
CA GLN A 281 -6.78 4.93 13.82
C GLN A 281 -7.03 4.59 12.34
N MET A 282 -6.03 4.83 11.48
CA MET A 282 -6.03 4.40 10.08
C MET A 282 -5.71 2.89 9.92
N GLY A 283 -5.54 2.17 11.03
CA GLY A 283 -5.34 0.72 11.05
C GLY A 283 -3.90 0.27 11.14
N ILE A 284 -2.90 1.17 11.18
CA ILE A 284 -1.49 0.77 11.40
C ILE A 284 -1.39 0.11 12.79
N SER A 285 -0.79 -1.07 12.85
CA SER A 285 -0.63 -1.77 14.13
C SER A 285 0.54 -1.16 14.90
N LEU A 286 0.24 -0.61 16.07
CA LEU A 286 1.23 0.02 16.96
C LEU A 286 1.65 -0.98 18.03
N ASN A 287 2.96 -1.10 18.28
CA ASN A 287 3.53 -1.99 19.30
C ASN A 287 4.69 -1.29 20.01
N ILE A 288 4.91 -1.63 21.27
CA ILE A 288 6.03 -1.13 22.07
C ILE A 288 7.19 -2.12 21.97
N CYS A 289 8.40 -1.61 21.72
CA CYS A 289 9.65 -2.35 21.77
C CYS A 289 10.72 -1.52 22.50
N SER A 290 10.74 -1.62 23.83
CA SER A 290 11.47 -0.71 24.72
C SER A 290 12.34 -1.46 25.71
N LYS A 291 13.48 -0.85 26.09
CA LYS A 291 14.38 -1.37 27.12
C LYS A 291 14.05 -0.77 28.49
N ASN A 292 12.98 -1.27 29.09
CA ASN A 292 12.52 -0.83 30.41
C ASN A 292 11.96 -2.02 31.20
N GLU A 293 11.77 -1.83 32.50
CA GLU A 293 10.83 -2.64 33.26
C GLU A 293 9.39 -2.29 32.82
N GLU A 294 8.53 -3.31 32.70
CA GLU A 294 7.20 -3.15 32.09
C GLU A 294 6.31 -2.18 32.85
N ALA A 295 6.27 -2.25 34.19
CA ALA A 295 5.46 -1.34 34.98
C ALA A 295 5.94 0.12 34.86
N ALA A 296 7.25 0.35 34.82
CA ALA A 296 7.83 1.67 34.56
C ALA A 296 7.44 2.20 33.17
N ALA A 297 7.60 1.39 32.11
CA ALA A 297 7.19 1.75 30.75
C ALA A 297 5.70 2.13 30.67
N LEU A 298 4.83 1.33 31.29
CA LEU A 298 3.39 1.58 31.29
C LEU A 298 3.01 2.82 32.09
N SER A 299 3.79 3.18 33.12
CA SER A 299 3.54 4.37 33.93
C SER A 299 3.66 5.67 33.12
N GLY A 300 4.51 5.73 32.09
CA GLY A 300 4.65 6.92 31.23
C GLY A 300 3.34 7.35 30.56
N PHE A 301 2.49 6.39 30.17
CA PHE A 301 1.18 6.67 29.57
C PHE A 301 0.14 7.24 30.55
N THR A 302 0.45 7.22 31.85
CA THR A 302 -0.37 7.87 32.90
C THR A 302 -0.10 9.37 32.99
N HIS A 303 0.95 9.88 32.32
CA HIS A 303 1.22 11.31 32.24
C HIS A 303 -0.03 12.07 31.73
N PRO A 304 -0.46 13.17 32.36
CA PRO A 304 -1.68 13.89 32.00
C PRO A 304 -1.72 14.34 30.54
N SER A 305 -0.55 14.69 29.98
CA SER A 305 -0.43 15.14 28.58
C SER A 305 -0.20 14.00 27.58
N SER A 306 -0.17 12.73 28.02
CA SER A 306 -0.01 11.59 27.10
C SER A 306 -1.23 11.43 26.21
N ILE A 307 -1.04 11.54 24.90
CA ILE A 307 -2.08 11.40 23.88
C ILE A 307 -2.28 9.92 23.55
N LEU A 308 -1.19 9.18 23.40
CA LEU A 308 -1.20 7.73 23.31
C LEU A 308 -1.51 7.13 24.68
N LYS A 309 -2.26 6.03 24.68
CA LYS A 309 -2.59 5.22 25.85
C LYS A 309 -2.14 3.78 25.62
N LYS A 310 -1.99 3.00 26.69
CA LYS A 310 -1.58 1.58 26.58
C LYS A 310 -2.50 0.78 25.64
N GLU A 311 -3.78 1.13 25.61
CA GLU A 311 -4.79 0.50 24.77
C GLU A 311 -4.60 0.76 23.28
N ASP A 312 -3.86 1.82 22.89
CA ASP A 312 -3.56 2.11 21.48
C ASP A 312 -2.58 1.08 20.89
N PHE A 313 -1.81 0.39 21.75
CA PHE A 313 -0.84 -0.63 21.35
C PHE A 313 -1.44 -2.04 21.37
N ILE A 314 -0.99 -2.90 20.46
CA ILE A 314 -1.44 -4.29 20.35
C ILE A 314 -0.56 -5.22 21.19
N LEU A 315 0.76 -5.10 21.01
CA LEU A 315 1.76 -5.85 21.75
C LEU A 315 2.70 -4.90 22.48
N ILE A 316 3.07 -5.28 23.70
CA ILE A 316 3.98 -4.53 24.55
C ILE A 316 5.17 -5.43 24.87
N LYS A 317 6.34 -5.07 24.35
CA LYS A 317 7.62 -5.70 24.66
C LYS A 317 8.50 -4.66 25.37
N ALA A 318 8.29 -4.53 26.68
CA ALA A 318 9.11 -3.70 27.56
C ALA A 318 9.91 -4.62 28.49
N ASN A 319 11.15 -4.92 28.10
CA ASN A 319 12.04 -5.81 28.82
C ASN A 319 13.50 -5.56 28.39
N TRP A 320 14.44 -6.33 28.93
CA TRP A 320 15.88 -6.16 28.65
C TRP A 320 16.40 -7.07 27.52
N GLU A 321 15.52 -7.80 26.82
CA GLU A 321 15.91 -8.61 25.66
C GLU A 321 16.31 -7.71 24.48
N PRO A 322 17.14 -8.21 23.54
CA PRO A 322 17.48 -7.47 22.34
C PRO A 322 16.25 -7.02 21.55
N LYS A 323 16.21 -5.74 21.12
CA LYS A 323 15.07 -5.19 20.37
C LYS A 323 14.80 -5.95 19.07
N SER A 324 15.83 -6.48 18.42
CA SER A 324 15.68 -7.36 17.24
C SER A 324 14.86 -8.62 17.54
N GLU A 325 15.05 -9.24 18.70
CA GLU A 325 14.29 -10.43 19.10
C GLU A 325 12.86 -10.09 19.47
N ASN A 326 12.65 -8.98 20.18
CA ASN A 326 11.32 -8.47 20.50
C ASN A 326 10.52 -8.12 19.23
N ILE A 327 11.15 -7.48 18.24
CA ILE A 327 10.51 -7.18 16.94
C ILE A 327 10.17 -8.46 16.19
N ALA A 328 11.04 -9.46 16.19
CA ALA A 328 10.75 -10.76 15.59
C ALA A 328 9.58 -11.47 16.29
N SER A 329 9.50 -11.38 17.62
CA SER A 329 8.34 -11.87 18.39
C SER A 329 7.06 -11.14 18.02
N ILE A 330 7.10 -9.80 17.94
CA ILE A 330 5.96 -8.96 17.52
C ILE A 330 5.46 -9.39 16.13
N ALA A 331 6.36 -9.51 15.16
CA ALA A 331 6.00 -9.92 13.80
C ALA A 331 5.35 -11.32 13.77
N LYS A 332 5.89 -12.27 14.56
CA LYS A 332 5.35 -13.63 14.70
C LYS A 332 3.97 -13.65 15.34
N GLU A 333 3.78 -12.93 16.44
CA GLU A 333 2.50 -12.87 17.18
C GLU A 333 1.39 -12.19 16.34
N LEU A 334 1.74 -11.14 15.60
CA LEU A 334 0.83 -10.48 14.65
C LEU A 334 0.61 -11.31 13.36
N ASN A 335 1.42 -12.34 13.14
CA ASN A 335 1.47 -13.16 11.93
C ASN A 335 1.70 -12.31 10.65
N ILE A 336 2.72 -11.46 10.67
CA ILE A 336 3.16 -10.64 9.53
C ILE A 336 4.63 -10.88 9.22
N GLY A 337 5.07 -10.50 8.02
CA GLY A 337 6.49 -10.53 7.66
C GLY A 337 7.27 -9.39 8.32
N LEU A 338 8.56 -9.61 8.63
CA LEU A 338 9.47 -8.58 9.13
C LEU A 338 9.56 -7.38 8.17
N ASP A 339 9.47 -7.64 6.87
CA ASP A 339 9.42 -6.64 5.81
C ASP A 339 8.20 -5.71 5.88
N SER A 340 7.23 -6.00 6.74
CA SER A 340 6.04 -5.18 7.00
C SER A 340 6.16 -4.31 8.25
N VAL A 341 7.30 -4.34 8.97
CA VAL A 341 7.51 -3.63 10.23
C VAL A 341 8.45 -2.43 10.03
N VAL A 342 8.10 -1.32 10.67
CA VAL A 342 8.97 -0.16 10.87
C VAL A 342 9.39 -0.12 12.34
N PHE A 343 10.68 -0.11 12.61
CA PHE A 343 11.24 0.09 13.94
C PHE A 343 11.60 1.56 14.14
N PHE A 344 11.01 2.20 15.14
CA PHE A 344 11.14 3.64 15.38
C PHE A 344 11.78 3.87 16.76
N ASP A 345 13.03 4.34 16.77
CA ASP A 345 13.89 4.40 17.95
C ASP A 345 14.98 5.48 17.76
N ASP A 346 15.14 6.37 18.73
CA ASP A 346 16.09 7.48 18.70
C ASP A 346 17.55 7.02 18.81
N ASN A 347 17.80 5.85 19.39
CA ASN A 347 19.13 5.33 19.65
C ASN A 347 19.77 4.73 18.37
N PRO A 348 20.85 5.34 17.85
CA PRO A 348 21.49 4.87 16.62
C PRO A 348 22.10 3.47 16.75
N ALA A 349 22.52 3.06 17.96
CA ALA A 349 23.08 1.74 18.18
C ALA A 349 22.00 0.65 18.08
N GLU A 350 20.83 0.87 18.69
CA GLU A 350 19.69 -0.06 18.58
C GLU A 350 19.22 -0.19 17.12
N ARG A 351 19.11 0.94 16.40
CA ARG A 351 18.79 0.92 14.96
C ARG A 351 19.80 0.11 14.16
N GLN A 352 21.10 0.27 14.42
CA GLN A 352 22.13 -0.46 13.70
C GLN A 352 22.12 -1.97 14.01
N ILE A 353 21.86 -2.34 15.26
CA ILE A 353 21.70 -3.74 15.67
C ILE A 353 20.51 -4.37 14.93
N VAL A 354 19.35 -3.70 14.94
CA VAL A 354 18.15 -4.17 14.24
C VAL A 354 18.41 -4.36 12.74
N ARG A 355 19.05 -3.39 12.07
CA ARG A 355 19.41 -3.52 10.64
C ARG A 355 20.40 -4.65 10.36
N GLY A 356 21.27 -4.97 11.32
CA GLY A 356 22.25 -6.06 11.19
C GLY A 356 21.63 -7.45 11.32
N PHE A 357 20.70 -7.63 12.28
CA PHE A 357 20.09 -8.93 12.57
C PHE A 357 18.81 -9.23 11.78
N ILE A 358 17.99 -8.21 11.49
CA ILE A 358 16.71 -8.33 10.78
C ILE A 358 16.61 -7.25 9.69
N PRO A 359 17.45 -7.33 8.63
CA PRO A 359 17.58 -6.29 7.60
C PRO A 359 16.30 -5.96 6.82
N GLU A 360 15.28 -6.82 6.89
CA GLU A 360 13.97 -6.59 6.28
C GLU A 360 13.15 -5.49 6.99
N VAL A 361 13.43 -5.25 8.28
CA VAL A 361 12.78 -4.20 9.07
C VAL A 361 13.33 -2.84 8.67
N GLU A 362 12.42 -1.88 8.42
CA GLU A 362 12.84 -0.50 8.21
C GLU A 362 13.15 0.16 9.54
N ALA A 363 14.35 0.71 9.68
CA ALA A 363 14.68 1.63 10.77
C ALA A 363 15.09 2.96 10.14
N PRO A 364 14.26 4.02 10.17
CA PRO A 364 14.64 5.33 9.64
C PRO A 364 15.80 5.92 10.43
N GLU A 365 16.68 6.70 9.79
CA GLU A 365 17.64 7.50 10.54
C GLU A 365 16.93 8.63 11.27
N LEU A 366 17.11 8.66 12.59
CA LEU A 366 16.57 9.66 13.50
C LEU A 366 17.74 10.39 14.15
N THR A 367 17.72 11.72 14.09
CA THR A 367 18.80 12.58 14.61
C THR A 367 18.23 13.50 15.68
N GLU A 368 17.45 14.48 15.27
CA GLU A 368 16.80 15.44 16.17
C GLU A 368 15.30 15.15 16.26
N ALA A 369 14.75 15.22 17.48
CA ALA A 369 13.36 14.87 17.76
C ALA A 369 12.37 15.73 16.96
N GLU A 370 12.71 16.99 16.70
CA GLU A 370 11.92 17.94 15.90
C GLU A 370 11.62 17.43 14.49
N ASP A 371 12.50 16.60 13.93
CA ASP A 371 12.36 16.06 12.58
C ASP A 371 11.69 14.68 12.55
N PHE A 372 11.46 14.03 13.70
CA PHE A 372 10.96 12.65 13.76
C PHE A 372 9.63 12.48 13.02
N LEU A 373 8.66 13.38 13.27
CA LEU A 373 7.38 13.38 12.58
C LEU A 373 7.57 13.53 11.08
N ARG A 374 8.39 14.49 10.67
CA ARG A 374 8.64 14.80 9.25
C ARG A 374 9.34 13.65 8.54
N ILE A 375 10.29 12.98 9.19
CA ILE A 375 10.96 11.79 8.66
C ILE A 375 9.96 10.65 8.49
N LEU A 376 9.14 10.38 9.50
CA LEU A 376 8.13 9.33 9.45
C LEU A 376 7.13 9.55 8.31
N ASP A 377 6.62 10.78 8.18
CA ASP A 377 5.73 11.21 7.09
C ASP A 377 6.38 11.03 5.72
N ARG A 378 7.56 11.63 5.52
CA ARG A 378 8.20 11.70 4.21
C ARG A 378 8.83 10.40 3.75
N LYS A 379 9.05 9.42 4.63
CA LYS A 379 9.45 8.07 4.20
C LYS A 379 8.31 7.31 3.52
N GLY A 380 7.04 7.68 3.75
CA GLY A 380 5.89 7.07 3.07
C GLY A 380 5.76 5.56 3.32
N TYR A 381 6.06 5.11 4.54
CA TYR A 381 5.96 3.69 4.92
C TYR A 381 4.53 3.16 4.82
N PHE A 382 3.56 4.04 5.07
CA PHE A 382 2.13 3.76 5.20
C PHE A 382 1.27 4.51 4.16
N GLU A 383 1.79 4.65 2.93
CA GLU A 383 1.12 5.38 1.84
C GLU A 383 -0.33 4.92 1.63
N THR A 384 -1.30 5.80 1.84
CA THR A 384 -2.70 5.40 1.86
C THR A 384 -3.36 5.66 0.52
N ILE A 385 -3.65 4.59 -0.23
CA ILE A 385 -4.38 4.67 -1.51
C ILE A 385 -5.90 4.72 -1.32
N ARG A 386 -6.41 4.09 -0.25
CA ARG A 386 -7.83 4.08 0.12
C ARG A 386 -7.97 3.67 1.59
N LEU A 387 -8.81 4.37 2.34
CA LEU A 387 -9.23 3.97 3.67
C LEU A 387 -10.47 3.07 3.55
N MET A 388 -10.27 1.76 3.67
CA MET A 388 -11.37 0.80 3.66
C MET A 388 -11.85 0.54 5.09
N LYS A 389 -13.12 0.12 5.24
CA LYS A 389 -13.65 -0.33 6.55
C LYS A 389 -12.78 -1.41 7.18
N ASP A 390 -12.28 -2.35 6.38
CA ASP A 390 -11.36 -3.41 6.79
C ASP A 390 -10.02 -2.90 7.36
N ASP A 391 -9.55 -1.74 6.90
CA ASP A 391 -8.35 -1.11 7.44
C ASP A 391 -8.63 -0.54 8.85
N LEU A 392 -9.82 0.03 9.08
CA LEU A 392 -10.22 0.56 10.40
C LEU A 392 -10.39 -0.53 11.47
N ILE A 393 -10.93 -1.70 11.10
CA ILE A 393 -11.12 -2.84 12.04
C ILE A 393 -9.88 -3.75 12.14
N ARG A 394 -8.82 -3.48 11.36
CA ARG A 394 -7.63 -4.33 11.30
C ARG A 394 -7.00 -4.58 12.67
N ASN A 395 -6.90 -3.53 13.49
CA ASN A 395 -6.32 -3.62 14.82
C ASN A 395 -7.19 -4.46 15.76
N GLU A 396 -8.52 -4.44 15.60
CA GLU A 396 -9.43 -5.34 16.32
C GLU A 396 -9.22 -6.79 15.91
N THR A 397 -9.02 -7.07 14.60
CA THR A 397 -8.74 -8.43 14.14
C THR A 397 -7.43 -8.97 14.73
N TYR A 398 -6.37 -8.14 14.80
CA TYR A 398 -5.11 -8.55 15.41
C TYR A 398 -5.27 -8.84 16.91
N ARG A 399 -6.00 -7.99 17.66
CA ARG A 399 -6.33 -8.26 19.06
C ARG A 399 -7.16 -9.55 19.22
N GLY A 400 -8.10 -9.80 18.32
CA GLY A 400 -8.86 -11.04 18.24
C GLY A 400 -7.98 -12.27 18.00
N ASN A 401 -6.99 -12.18 17.10
CA ASN A 401 -6.02 -13.25 16.85
C ASN A 401 -5.23 -13.61 18.11
N ILE A 402 -4.75 -12.62 18.87
CA ILE A 402 -3.99 -12.84 20.10
C ILE A 402 -4.86 -13.55 21.15
N LYS A 403 -6.11 -13.09 21.34
CA LYS A 403 -7.07 -13.76 22.23
C LYS A 403 -7.35 -15.20 21.78
N ARG A 404 -7.45 -15.43 20.47
CA ARG A 404 -7.63 -16.76 19.89
C ARG A 404 -6.44 -17.69 20.17
N GLN A 405 -5.20 -17.20 20.07
CA GLN A 405 -4.01 -17.98 20.39
C GLN A 405 -3.95 -18.34 21.88
N ALA A 406 -4.26 -17.39 22.77
CA ALA A 406 -4.35 -17.65 24.20
C ALA A 406 -5.44 -18.68 24.53
N GLN A 407 -6.60 -18.60 23.87
CA GLN A 407 -7.66 -19.59 24.03
C GLN A 407 -7.23 -20.96 23.47
N GLN A 408 -6.57 -21.02 22.32
CA GLN A 408 -6.11 -22.28 21.72
C GLN A 408 -5.21 -23.05 22.68
N ALA A 409 -4.35 -22.36 23.44
CA ALA A 409 -3.49 -22.99 24.45
C ALA A 409 -4.26 -23.65 25.60
N ALA A 410 -5.55 -23.32 25.80
CA ALA A 410 -6.40 -23.92 26.82
C ALA A 410 -7.14 -25.18 26.36
N PHE A 411 -7.08 -25.54 25.07
CA PHE A 411 -7.72 -26.75 24.52
C PHE A 411 -6.67 -27.83 24.24
N THR A 412 -7.00 -29.08 24.58
CA THR A 412 -6.16 -30.25 24.26
C THR A 412 -6.49 -30.86 22.90
N ASP A 413 -7.76 -30.78 22.46
CA ASP A 413 -8.21 -31.18 21.12
C ASP A 413 -8.40 -29.97 20.21
N TYR A 414 -7.77 -30.04 19.04
CA TYR A 414 -7.81 -28.95 18.06
C TYR A 414 -9.16 -28.85 17.35
N GLY A 415 -9.86 -29.96 17.14
CA GLY A 415 -11.20 -29.96 16.54
C GLY A 415 -12.25 -29.33 17.44
N GLU A 416 -12.19 -29.58 18.75
CA GLU A 416 -13.00 -28.90 19.77
C GLU A 416 -12.75 -27.40 19.82
N TYR A 417 -11.48 -26.99 19.72
CA TYR A 417 -11.12 -25.58 19.60
C TYR A 417 -11.81 -24.93 18.38
N LEU A 418 -11.70 -25.52 17.20
CA LEU A 418 -12.31 -24.97 15.99
C LEU A 418 -13.84 -24.89 16.09
N ARG A 419 -14.50 -25.92 16.64
CA ARG A 419 -15.95 -25.88 16.91
C ARG A 419 -16.32 -24.75 17.88
N SER A 420 -15.49 -24.48 18.88
CA SER A 420 -15.72 -23.42 19.88
C SER A 420 -15.71 -21.99 19.28
N LEU A 421 -15.13 -21.82 18.09
CA LEU A 421 -15.06 -20.53 17.39
C LEU A 421 -16.38 -20.15 16.70
N ALA A 422 -17.29 -21.12 16.50
CA ALA A 422 -18.59 -20.93 15.84
C ALA A 422 -18.46 -20.18 14.49
N MET A 423 -17.60 -20.71 13.62
CA MET A 423 -17.19 -20.04 12.38
C MET A 423 -18.25 -20.16 11.28
N ARG A 424 -18.46 -19.06 10.56
CA ARG A 424 -19.33 -18.97 9.38
C ARG A 424 -18.52 -18.47 8.18
N CYS A 425 -18.42 -19.30 7.15
CA CYS A 425 -17.71 -18.98 5.91
C CYS A 425 -18.72 -18.65 4.82
N ARG A 426 -18.59 -17.47 4.23
CA ARG A 426 -19.37 -17.05 3.08
C ARG A 426 -18.53 -17.13 1.81
N ILE A 427 -19.05 -17.82 0.79
CA ILE A 427 -18.43 -17.89 -0.53
C ILE A 427 -19.17 -16.95 -1.46
N GLU A 428 -18.42 -16.08 -2.14
CA GLU A 428 -18.95 -15.10 -3.10
C GLU A 428 -18.05 -15.07 -4.34
N ASP A 429 -18.65 -15.17 -5.53
CA ASP A 429 -17.93 -15.08 -6.81
C ASP A 429 -17.28 -13.70 -6.98
N PHE A 430 -16.25 -13.61 -7.80
CA PHE A 430 -15.72 -12.30 -8.17
C PHE A 430 -16.78 -11.52 -8.94
N GLY A 431 -16.96 -10.25 -8.59
CA GLY A 431 -17.90 -9.37 -9.27
C GLY A 431 -17.82 -7.95 -8.73
N GLY A 432 -18.56 -7.02 -9.35
CA GLY A 432 -18.39 -5.58 -9.12
C GLY A 432 -18.43 -5.11 -7.65
N GLY A 433 -19.08 -5.86 -6.75
CA GLY A 433 -19.11 -5.54 -5.32
C GLY A 433 -17.84 -5.90 -4.53
N ASN A 434 -16.95 -6.75 -5.05
CA ASN A 434 -15.77 -7.25 -4.32
C ASN A 434 -14.43 -7.14 -5.06
N ILE A 435 -14.37 -6.70 -6.33
CA ILE A 435 -13.13 -6.61 -7.14
C ILE A 435 -12.01 -5.84 -6.45
N ALA A 436 -12.26 -4.61 -5.97
CA ALA A 436 -11.21 -3.82 -5.31
C ALA A 436 -10.66 -4.54 -4.07
N ARG A 437 -11.52 -5.22 -3.30
CA ARG A 437 -11.10 -5.95 -2.10
C ARG A 437 -10.31 -7.20 -2.45
N VAL A 438 -10.75 -7.95 -3.45
CA VAL A 438 -10.06 -9.13 -4.00
C VAL A 438 -8.66 -8.73 -4.47
N THR A 439 -8.56 -7.69 -5.28
CA THR A 439 -7.30 -7.14 -5.80
C THR A 439 -6.36 -6.72 -4.67
N GLN A 440 -6.88 -5.99 -3.68
CA GLN A 440 -6.11 -5.58 -2.51
C GLN A 440 -5.52 -6.77 -1.76
N LEU A 441 -6.30 -7.84 -1.56
CA LEU A 441 -5.83 -9.03 -0.85
C LEU A 441 -4.84 -9.86 -1.68
N ILE A 442 -5.02 -9.94 -3.02
CA ILE A 442 -4.05 -10.54 -3.95
C ILE A 442 -2.69 -9.87 -3.78
N ASN A 443 -2.67 -8.53 -3.81
CA ASN A 443 -1.43 -7.77 -3.78
C ASN A 443 -0.78 -7.69 -2.38
N LYS A 444 -1.56 -7.71 -1.30
CA LYS A 444 -1.05 -7.62 0.09
C LYS A 444 -0.63 -8.97 0.71
N THR A 445 -0.98 -10.11 0.10
CA THR A 445 -0.72 -11.45 0.66
C THR A 445 0.55 -12.07 0.09
N ASN A 446 1.50 -12.36 0.98
CA ASN A 446 2.81 -12.94 0.62
C ASN A 446 3.00 -14.37 1.17
N GLN A 447 2.65 -14.61 2.44
CA GLN A 447 2.98 -15.88 3.12
C GLN A 447 2.14 -17.07 2.64
N PHE A 448 0.84 -16.84 2.42
CA PHE A 448 -0.08 -17.84 1.91
C PHE A 448 -0.52 -17.41 0.51
N ASN A 449 0.43 -17.33 -0.41
CA ASN A 449 0.18 -17.05 -1.82
C ASN A 449 1.05 -17.99 -2.64
N PHE A 450 0.38 -18.88 -3.39
CA PHE A 450 1.02 -20.00 -4.08
C PHE A 450 1.83 -19.58 -5.30
N THR A 451 1.40 -18.55 -6.02
CA THR A 451 2.02 -18.10 -7.27
C THR A 451 2.66 -16.71 -7.14
N THR A 452 2.34 -15.96 -6.09
CA THR A 452 2.75 -14.56 -5.88
C THR A 452 2.35 -13.61 -7.01
N TRP A 453 1.35 -14.00 -7.80
CA TRP A 453 0.83 -13.18 -8.88
C TRP A 453 0.27 -11.86 -8.32
N ARG A 454 0.61 -10.74 -8.97
CA ARG A 454 0.21 -9.38 -8.59
C ARG A 454 -0.60 -8.78 -9.72
N LEU A 455 -1.86 -8.48 -9.42
CA LEU A 455 -2.87 -8.12 -10.40
C LEU A 455 -3.40 -6.71 -10.13
N SER A 456 -3.69 -5.98 -11.19
CA SER A 456 -4.51 -4.79 -11.19
C SER A 456 -5.99 -5.15 -11.06
N GLU A 457 -6.83 -4.17 -10.75
CA GLU A 457 -8.29 -4.39 -10.65
C GLU A 457 -8.88 -4.84 -11.99
N ALA A 458 -8.37 -4.32 -13.10
CA ALA A 458 -8.77 -4.70 -14.46
C ALA A 458 -8.47 -6.18 -14.72
N GLU A 459 -7.25 -6.64 -14.41
CA GLU A 459 -6.90 -8.05 -14.59
C GLU A 459 -7.76 -8.96 -13.70
N VAL A 460 -8.15 -8.52 -12.49
CA VAL A 460 -9.06 -9.30 -11.62
C VAL A 460 -10.48 -9.35 -12.18
N LEU A 461 -10.94 -8.27 -12.82
CA LEU A 461 -12.22 -8.25 -13.52
C LEU A 461 -12.20 -9.21 -14.73
N ASP A 462 -11.11 -9.24 -15.50
CA ASP A 462 -10.94 -10.21 -16.59
C ASP A 462 -11.03 -11.66 -16.08
N LEU A 463 -10.45 -11.95 -14.91
CA LEU A 463 -10.58 -13.27 -14.27
C LEU A 463 -12.01 -13.60 -13.80
N ALA A 464 -12.83 -12.58 -13.53
CA ALA A 464 -14.22 -12.73 -13.11
C ALA A 464 -15.16 -12.98 -14.30
N GLU A 465 -14.86 -12.37 -15.45
CA GLU A 465 -15.70 -12.44 -16.66
C GLU A 465 -15.37 -13.63 -17.58
N ASP A 466 -14.21 -14.28 -17.38
CA ASP A 466 -13.79 -15.44 -18.19
C ASP A 466 -14.68 -16.69 -17.92
N PRO A 467 -15.45 -17.17 -18.92
CA PRO A 467 -16.35 -18.31 -18.76
C PRO A 467 -15.62 -19.64 -18.54
N ASN A 468 -14.33 -19.71 -18.90
CA ASN A 468 -13.47 -20.86 -18.67
C ASN A 468 -12.80 -20.82 -17.28
N ARG A 469 -13.20 -19.91 -16.39
CA ARG A 469 -12.69 -19.83 -15.03
C ARG A 469 -13.75 -20.11 -13.97
N ILE A 470 -13.26 -20.53 -12.82
CA ILE A 470 -13.98 -20.50 -11.54
C ILE A 470 -13.20 -19.58 -10.63
N SER A 471 -13.76 -18.42 -10.30
CA SER A 471 -13.12 -17.38 -9.50
C SER A 471 -14.05 -16.96 -8.36
N PHE A 472 -13.63 -17.20 -7.11
CA PHE A 472 -14.42 -16.86 -5.94
C PHE A 472 -13.56 -16.45 -4.74
N SER A 473 -14.20 -15.73 -3.85
CA SER A 473 -13.65 -15.26 -2.58
C SER A 473 -14.35 -15.95 -1.41
N ALA A 474 -13.64 -16.03 -0.29
CA ALA A 474 -14.17 -16.53 0.97
C ALA A 474 -14.07 -15.44 2.04
N ALA A 475 -15.19 -15.13 2.68
CA ALA A 475 -15.27 -14.26 3.85
C ALA A 475 -15.55 -15.10 5.10
N LEU A 476 -14.88 -14.78 6.22
CA LEU A 476 -14.95 -15.59 7.44
C LEU A 476 -15.34 -14.77 8.66
N GLU A 477 -16.42 -15.17 9.32
CA GLU A 477 -16.85 -14.63 10.59
C GLU A 477 -16.64 -15.68 11.70
N ASP A 478 -16.19 -15.24 12.87
CA ASP A 478 -16.09 -16.06 14.08
C ASP A 478 -16.59 -15.29 15.30
N ARG A 479 -16.69 -15.94 16.47
CA ARG A 479 -17.21 -15.32 17.70
C ARG A 479 -16.42 -14.09 18.19
N PHE A 480 -15.18 -13.90 17.73
CA PHE A 480 -14.34 -12.74 18.05
C PHE A 480 -14.49 -11.60 17.04
N GLY A 481 -15.20 -11.81 15.93
CA GLY A 481 -15.57 -10.78 14.97
C GLY A 481 -15.61 -11.24 13.52
N ASP A 482 -16.05 -10.32 12.67
CA ASP A 482 -16.00 -10.46 11.21
C ASP A 482 -14.55 -10.21 10.73
N ASN A 483 -13.98 -11.16 9.99
CA ASN A 483 -12.63 -11.04 9.43
C ASN A 483 -12.66 -10.51 7.97
N GLY A 484 -13.84 -10.27 7.40
CA GLY A 484 -14.03 -9.84 6.01
C GLY A 484 -13.58 -10.90 5.00
N ILE A 485 -13.28 -10.48 3.77
CA ILE A 485 -12.70 -11.35 2.74
C ILE A 485 -11.27 -11.72 3.13
N VAL A 486 -11.04 -13.02 3.23
CA VAL A 486 -9.84 -13.64 3.78
C VAL A 486 -9.28 -14.76 2.92
N GLY A 487 -9.99 -15.21 1.90
CA GLY A 487 -9.54 -16.24 0.97
C GLY A 487 -9.89 -15.88 -0.46
N ILE A 488 -8.99 -16.19 -1.41
CA ILE A 488 -9.18 -15.96 -2.84
C ILE A 488 -8.73 -17.20 -3.59
N LEU A 489 -9.55 -17.65 -4.53
CA LEU A 489 -9.23 -18.76 -5.40
C LEU A 489 -9.69 -18.46 -6.83
N SER A 490 -8.83 -18.74 -7.81
CA SER A 490 -9.18 -18.74 -9.23
C SER A 490 -8.52 -19.91 -9.94
N ALA A 491 -9.31 -20.71 -10.66
CA ALA A 491 -8.84 -21.81 -11.47
C ALA A 491 -9.32 -21.67 -12.92
N GLU A 492 -8.42 -21.92 -13.86
CA GLU A 492 -8.69 -21.94 -15.31
C GLU A 492 -8.98 -23.35 -15.77
N ILE A 493 -9.99 -23.53 -16.61
CA ILE A 493 -10.43 -24.81 -17.14
C ILE A 493 -9.95 -24.94 -18.58
N MET A 494 -9.26 -26.05 -18.85
CA MET A 494 -8.76 -26.45 -20.16
C MET A 494 -9.23 -27.89 -20.40
N GLU A 495 -10.31 -28.03 -21.19
CA GLU A 495 -10.95 -29.33 -21.48
C GLU A 495 -11.36 -30.09 -20.21
N ASP A 496 -10.71 -31.22 -19.90
CA ASP A 496 -10.97 -32.06 -18.73
C ASP A 496 -10.03 -31.79 -17.55
N THR A 497 -9.21 -30.75 -17.65
CA THR A 497 -8.21 -30.36 -16.65
C THR A 497 -8.45 -28.92 -16.21
N ALA A 498 -8.25 -28.61 -14.93
CA ALA A 498 -8.24 -27.25 -14.42
C ALA A 498 -6.92 -26.91 -13.74
N ASP A 499 -6.49 -25.66 -13.80
CA ASP A 499 -5.24 -25.18 -13.23
C ASP A 499 -5.49 -24.04 -12.24
N ILE A 500 -5.05 -24.21 -11.00
CA ILE A 500 -5.17 -23.22 -9.93
C ILE A 500 -4.17 -22.09 -10.19
N SER A 501 -4.65 -21.03 -10.81
CA SER A 501 -3.89 -19.81 -11.10
C SER A 501 -3.69 -18.90 -9.87
N LEU A 502 -4.70 -18.86 -8.98
CA LEU A 502 -4.65 -18.13 -7.72
C LEU A 502 -5.18 -19.01 -6.60
N PHE A 503 -4.39 -19.14 -5.54
CA PHE A 503 -4.87 -19.57 -4.24
C PHE A 503 -4.12 -18.77 -3.20
N LEU A 504 -4.86 -18.03 -2.38
CA LEU A 504 -4.26 -17.29 -1.28
C LEU A 504 -5.23 -17.09 -0.13
N MET A 505 -4.66 -16.90 1.06
CA MET A 505 -5.43 -16.64 2.28
C MET A 505 -4.73 -15.59 3.14
N SER A 506 -5.54 -14.80 3.84
CA SER A 506 -5.06 -13.86 4.84
C SER A 506 -4.40 -14.62 5.98
N CYS A 507 -3.24 -14.13 6.41
CA CYS A 507 -2.53 -14.59 7.62
C CYS A 507 -3.43 -14.64 8.87
N ARG A 508 -4.50 -13.85 8.93
CA ARG A 508 -5.40 -13.81 10.10
C ARG A 508 -6.20 -15.09 10.26
N VAL A 509 -6.50 -15.81 9.17
CA VAL A 509 -7.35 -17.00 9.17
C VAL A 509 -6.60 -18.33 9.11
N PHE A 510 -5.28 -18.26 9.26
CA PHE A 510 -4.44 -19.44 9.22
C PHE A 510 -4.84 -20.46 10.30
N LYS A 511 -4.74 -21.76 9.96
CA LYS A 511 -5.11 -22.87 10.85
C LYS A 511 -6.56 -22.74 11.34
N ARG A 512 -7.49 -22.58 10.41
CA ARG A 512 -8.93 -22.60 10.69
C ARG A 512 -9.71 -23.50 9.73
N ASP A 513 -9.03 -24.39 9.00
CA ASP A 513 -9.61 -25.27 7.97
C ASP A 513 -10.27 -24.54 6.78
N LEU A 514 -9.99 -23.24 6.60
CA LEU A 514 -10.54 -22.47 5.48
C LEU A 514 -10.01 -23.00 4.14
N GLU A 515 -8.75 -23.45 4.13
CA GLU A 515 -8.15 -24.14 2.99
C GLU A 515 -8.98 -25.34 2.52
N ASN A 516 -9.54 -26.11 3.46
CA ASN A 516 -10.34 -27.30 3.17
C ASN A 516 -11.64 -26.88 2.50
N VAL A 517 -12.31 -25.86 3.05
CA VAL A 517 -13.56 -25.31 2.51
C VAL A 517 -13.36 -24.80 1.09
N MET A 518 -12.33 -24.00 0.86
CA MET A 518 -12.08 -23.39 -0.45
C MET A 518 -11.73 -24.43 -1.51
N LEU A 519 -10.83 -25.38 -1.20
CA LEU A 519 -10.48 -26.43 -2.15
C LEU A 519 -11.68 -27.33 -2.46
N GLN A 520 -12.47 -27.69 -1.44
CA GLN A 520 -13.66 -28.50 -1.62
C GLN A 520 -14.73 -27.79 -2.46
N GLU A 521 -14.95 -26.50 -2.24
CA GLU A 521 -15.87 -25.69 -3.04
C GLU A 521 -15.42 -25.62 -4.51
N LEU A 522 -14.11 -25.44 -4.76
CA LEU A 522 -13.57 -25.52 -6.13
C LEU A 522 -13.84 -26.88 -6.77
N ILE A 523 -13.54 -27.96 -6.06
CA ILE A 523 -13.70 -29.33 -6.57
C ILE A 523 -15.17 -29.63 -6.88
N LEU A 524 -16.11 -29.18 -6.03
CA LEU A 524 -17.54 -29.31 -6.29
C LEU A 524 -17.94 -28.65 -7.61
N ARG A 525 -17.54 -27.39 -7.82
CA ARG A 525 -17.83 -26.64 -9.05
C ARG A 525 -17.15 -27.23 -10.28
N LEU A 526 -15.94 -27.77 -10.14
CA LEU A 526 -15.22 -28.44 -11.22
C LEU A 526 -15.90 -29.76 -11.64
N ARG A 527 -16.44 -30.53 -10.69
CA ARG A 527 -17.22 -31.75 -10.96
C ARG A 527 -18.47 -31.45 -11.78
N GLU A 528 -19.17 -30.36 -11.47
CA GLU A 528 -20.35 -29.92 -12.24
C GLU A 528 -20.01 -29.57 -13.69
N LYS A 529 -18.77 -29.11 -13.95
CA LYS A 529 -18.25 -28.82 -15.29
C LYS A 529 -17.57 -30.02 -15.97
N GLY A 530 -17.58 -31.21 -15.35
CA GLY A 530 -17.01 -32.43 -15.93
C GLY A 530 -15.48 -32.50 -15.96
N VAL A 531 -14.80 -31.65 -15.20
CA VAL A 531 -13.33 -31.66 -15.07
C VAL A 531 -12.89 -32.87 -14.25
N LYS A 532 -11.82 -33.54 -14.68
CA LYS A 532 -11.29 -34.76 -14.08
C LYS A 532 -10.00 -34.53 -13.31
N LYS A 533 -9.16 -33.60 -13.75
CA LYS A 533 -7.84 -33.33 -13.15
C LYS A 533 -7.75 -31.89 -12.67
N LEU A 534 -7.11 -31.70 -11.52
CA LEU A 534 -6.81 -30.39 -10.97
C LEU A 534 -5.30 -30.23 -10.80
N ILE A 535 -4.74 -29.20 -11.41
CA ILE A 535 -3.33 -28.83 -11.35
C ILE A 535 -3.14 -27.73 -10.30
N GLY A 536 -2.28 -27.99 -9.33
CA GLY A 536 -1.78 -27.02 -8.38
C GLY A 536 -0.43 -26.45 -8.80
N ARG A 537 -0.26 -25.13 -8.69
CA ARG A 537 1.02 -24.45 -8.95
C ARG A 537 1.59 -23.89 -7.65
N TYR A 538 2.86 -24.13 -7.39
CA TYR A 538 3.60 -23.55 -6.28
C TYR A 538 4.91 -22.95 -6.79
N ILE A 539 5.02 -21.62 -6.70
CA ILE A 539 6.23 -20.88 -7.04
C ILE A 539 6.93 -20.55 -5.71
N PRO A 540 8.03 -21.24 -5.36
CA PRO A 540 8.66 -21.08 -4.07
C PRO A 540 9.29 -19.70 -3.92
N THR A 541 9.05 -19.09 -2.76
CA THR A 541 9.71 -17.87 -2.30
C THR A 541 10.11 -18.05 -0.84
N ALA A 542 11.04 -17.22 -0.35
CA ALA A 542 11.39 -17.22 1.07
C ALA A 542 10.18 -17.01 2.00
N LYS A 543 9.12 -16.33 1.51
CA LYS A 543 7.95 -15.96 2.32
C LYS A 543 6.87 -17.03 2.34
N ASN A 544 6.73 -17.83 1.29
CA ASN A 544 5.64 -18.82 1.16
C ASN A 544 6.09 -20.26 1.44
N VAL A 545 7.25 -20.47 2.07
CA VAL A 545 7.73 -21.80 2.49
C VAL A 545 6.72 -22.54 3.38
N ILE A 546 5.89 -21.81 4.14
CA ILE A 546 4.89 -22.40 5.04
C ILE A 546 3.84 -23.26 4.33
N ILE A 547 3.65 -23.08 3.01
CA ILE A 547 2.68 -23.82 2.19
C ILE A 547 3.33 -24.85 1.27
N LYS A 548 4.64 -25.10 1.37
CA LYS A 548 5.36 -26.03 0.48
C LYS A 548 4.75 -27.45 0.44
N ASP A 549 4.26 -27.92 1.59
CA ASP A 549 3.70 -29.27 1.74
C ASP A 549 2.17 -29.28 1.59
N PHE A 550 1.58 -28.18 1.14
CA PHE A 550 0.13 -28.06 1.03
C PHE A 550 -0.43 -29.09 0.05
N TYR A 551 -0.05 -29.02 -1.23
CA TYR A 551 -0.60 -29.90 -2.27
C TYR A 551 -0.45 -31.39 -1.93
N PRO A 552 0.72 -31.89 -1.49
CA PRO A 552 0.86 -33.26 -1.02
C PRO A 552 -0.12 -33.65 0.12
N LYS A 553 -0.33 -32.76 1.10
CA LYS A 553 -1.28 -33.01 2.21
C LYS A 553 -2.74 -33.08 1.77
N PHE A 554 -3.06 -32.60 0.57
CA PHE A 554 -4.39 -32.62 -0.02
C PHE A 554 -4.56 -33.70 -1.10
N GLY A 555 -3.62 -34.65 -1.16
CA GLY A 555 -3.69 -35.78 -2.08
C GLY A 555 -3.24 -35.46 -3.51
N PHE A 556 -2.62 -34.30 -3.73
CA PHE A 556 -1.99 -34.04 -5.02
C PHE A 556 -0.64 -34.77 -5.11
N GLU A 557 -0.35 -35.31 -6.28
CA GLU A 557 0.91 -35.95 -6.63
C GLU A 557 1.83 -34.97 -7.37
N THR A 558 3.15 -35.11 -7.20
CA THR A 558 4.13 -34.31 -7.94
C THR A 558 4.15 -34.69 -9.41
N THR A 559 4.25 -33.70 -10.30
CA THR A 559 4.46 -33.93 -11.74
C THR A 559 5.95 -33.90 -12.11
N GLU A 560 6.28 -34.15 -13.37
CA GLU A 560 7.65 -33.98 -13.89
C GLU A 560 8.11 -32.51 -13.89
N GLU A 561 7.17 -31.56 -13.90
CA GLU A 561 7.45 -30.13 -13.85
C GLU A 561 7.55 -29.65 -12.39
N GLU A 562 8.66 -29.00 -12.06
CA GLU A 562 8.93 -28.50 -10.71
C GLU A 562 7.87 -27.48 -10.28
N GLY A 563 7.37 -27.62 -9.06
CA GLY A 563 6.32 -26.73 -8.53
C GLY A 563 4.92 -27.02 -9.08
N ARG A 564 4.72 -28.07 -9.89
CA ARG A 564 3.40 -28.52 -10.33
C ARG A 564 2.98 -29.83 -9.68
N TYR A 565 1.71 -29.84 -9.28
CA TYR A 565 1.07 -30.98 -8.61
C TYR A 565 -0.25 -31.31 -9.30
N VAL A 566 -0.65 -32.58 -9.33
CA VAL A 566 -1.89 -33.06 -9.96
C VAL A 566 -2.75 -33.82 -8.97
N LEU A 567 -4.05 -33.55 -8.98
CA LEU A 567 -5.06 -34.30 -8.23
C LEU A 567 -6.08 -34.89 -9.20
N ASP A 568 -6.37 -36.18 -9.04
CA ASP A 568 -7.56 -36.80 -9.63
C ASP A 568 -8.79 -36.42 -8.80
N ILE A 569 -9.72 -35.69 -9.41
CA ILE A 569 -10.93 -35.19 -8.75
C ILE A 569 -11.84 -36.34 -8.31
N ALA A 570 -11.83 -37.47 -9.00
CA ALA A 570 -12.64 -38.64 -8.62
C ALA A 570 -12.14 -39.27 -7.32
N GLY A 571 -10.83 -39.23 -7.08
CA GLY A 571 -10.17 -39.74 -5.88
C GLY A 571 -10.20 -38.79 -4.67
N TYR A 572 -10.70 -37.56 -4.82
CA TYR A 572 -10.72 -36.59 -3.72
C TYR A 572 -11.77 -36.92 -2.66
N GLU A 573 -11.29 -37.21 -1.45
CA GLU A 573 -12.10 -37.34 -0.24
C GLU A 573 -12.27 -35.99 0.46
N ALA A 574 -13.53 -35.59 0.67
CA ALA A 574 -13.84 -34.36 1.38
C ALA A 574 -13.33 -34.42 2.83
N LYS A 575 -12.55 -33.41 3.23
CA LYS A 575 -12.08 -33.28 4.61
C LYS A 575 -13.18 -32.65 5.47
N ASN A 576 -13.30 -33.12 6.71
CA ASN A 576 -14.17 -32.49 7.69
C ASN A 576 -13.62 -31.12 8.10
N TYR A 577 -14.52 -30.15 8.29
CA TYR A 577 -14.21 -28.82 8.81
C TYR A 577 -15.30 -28.37 9.79
N ALA A 578 -14.93 -27.56 10.78
CA ALA A 578 -15.84 -27.04 11.79
C ALA A 578 -16.37 -25.64 11.42
N MET A 579 -17.05 -25.53 10.27
CA MET A 579 -17.57 -24.28 9.73
C MET A 579 -18.94 -24.44 9.07
N GLU A 580 -19.82 -23.46 9.29
CA GLU A 580 -21.05 -23.29 8.53
C GLU A 580 -20.74 -22.59 7.19
N ILE A 581 -21.25 -23.12 6.07
CA ILE A 581 -21.01 -22.58 4.73
C ILE A 581 -22.25 -21.87 4.21
N ILE A 582 -22.10 -20.59 3.86
CA ILE A 582 -23.14 -19.75 3.26
C ILE A 582 -22.74 -19.45 1.82
N ARG A 583 -23.50 -19.97 0.85
CA ARG A 583 -23.29 -19.70 -0.59
C ARG A 583 -24.21 -18.58 -1.03
N LYS A 584 -23.68 -17.61 -1.78
CA LYS A 584 -24.43 -16.49 -2.34
C LYS A 584 -24.35 -16.46 -3.85
#